data_AF-A0A7C5N4M9-F1
#
_entry.id   AF-A0A7C5N4M9-F1
#
_cell.length_a   1.000
_cell.length_b   1.000
_cell.length_c   1.000
_cell.angle_alpha   90.00
_cell.angle_beta   90.00
_cell.angle_gamma   90.00
#
_symmetry.space_group_name_H-M   'P 1'
#
loop_
_entity.id
_entity.type
_entity.pdbx_description
1 polymer ?
#
loop_
_entity_poly.entity_id
_entity_poly.type
_entity_poly.pdbx_seq_one_letter_code
_entity_poly.pdbx_strand_id
1 'polypeptide(L)'
;MDQKTPQPQNTDNGALAIPGGRKIVYTQTRVLETDPHYLRAHRVIAGPADPVEGPYKVLRTQVRQRMRANDWQTLAVTSAHEGAGKTLTAVNLAITLARDVNQTVLLVDL
;
A
#
# COMPACT_ATOMS: atom_id res chain seq x y z
N MET A 1 -14.69 -38.40 11.00
CA MET A 1 -13.51 -38.17 10.15
C MET A 1 -13.31 -36.66 10.08
N ASP A 2 -12.68 -36.14 11.11
CA ASP A 2 -12.53 -34.71 11.37
C ASP A 2 -11.45 -34.13 10.47
N GLN A 3 -11.85 -33.27 9.52
CA GLN A 3 -10.91 -32.53 8.70
C GLN A 3 -10.34 -31.38 9.53
N LYS A 4 -9.10 -31.58 9.96
CA LYS A 4 -8.23 -30.60 10.61
C LYS A 4 -7.94 -29.44 9.66
N THR A 5 -8.47 -28.27 9.99
CA THR A 5 -8.13 -26.97 9.38
C THR A 5 -6.61 -26.74 9.43
N PRO A 6 -5.94 -26.27 8.36
CA PRO A 6 -4.53 -25.90 8.44
C PRO A 6 -4.40 -24.58 9.22
N GLN A 7 -3.66 -24.60 10.33
CA GLN A 7 -3.19 -23.39 11.02
C GLN A 7 -1.91 -22.89 10.33
N PRO A 8 -1.86 -21.66 9.80
CA PRO A 8 -0.60 -21.05 9.38
C PRO A 8 0.13 -20.50 10.60
N GLN A 9 1.36 -20.97 10.77
CA GLN A 9 2.27 -20.65 11.85
C GLN A 9 2.78 -19.21 11.70
N ASN A 10 2.59 -18.42 12.75
CA ASN A 10 3.02 -17.03 12.83
C ASN A 10 4.46 -16.96 13.38
N THR A 11 5.43 -16.78 12.50
CA THR A 11 6.79 -16.36 12.85
C THR A 11 7.22 -15.31 11.85
N ASP A 12 6.95 -14.04 12.17
CA ASP A 12 7.95 -12.97 12.19
C ASP A 12 7.27 -11.62 12.47
N ASN A 13 7.18 -11.30 13.76
CA ASN A 13 6.73 -10.00 14.25
C ASN A 13 7.78 -8.92 13.92
N GLY A 14 7.80 -8.46 12.67
CA GLY A 14 8.47 -7.24 12.24
C GLY A 14 7.77 -5.99 12.79
N ALA A 15 7.87 -5.77 14.10
CA ALA A 15 7.43 -4.52 14.71
C ALA A 15 8.34 -3.38 14.24
N LEU A 16 7.95 -2.67 13.18
CA LEU A 16 8.54 -1.39 12.82
C LEU A 16 8.19 -0.37 13.93
N ALA A 17 9.13 -0.15 14.83
CA ALA A 17 9.02 0.84 15.89
C ALA A 17 9.08 2.24 15.28
N ILE A 18 7.99 2.99 15.39
CA ILE A 18 7.91 4.39 14.99
C ILE A 18 8.35 5.23 16.20
N PRO A 19 9.41 6.05 16.13
CA PRO A 19 9.80 6.90 17.25
C PRO A 19 8.66 7.87 17.59
N GLY A 20 8.09 7.78 18.80
CA GLY A 20 7.01 8.65 19.29
C GLY A 20 5.58 8.29 18.85
N GLY A 21 5.37 7.22 18.07
CA GLY A 21 4.05 6.80 17.59
C GLY A 21 3.53 5.53 18.26
N ARG A 22 2.21 5.43 18.48
CA ARG A 22 1.56 4.18 18.93
C ARG A 22 2.01 3.01 18.04
N LYS A 23 2.48 1.94 18.68
CA LYS A 23 2.80 0.67 18.01
C LYS A 23 1.55 0.18 17.27
N ILE A 24 1.60 0.12 15.94
CA ILE A 24 0.53 -0.50 15.16
C ILE A 24 0.61 -2.01 15.44
N VAL A 25 -0.30 -2.51 16.27
CA VAL A 25 -0.45 -3.94 16.55
C VAL A 25 -1.45 -4.48 15.54
N TYR A 26 -0.95 -5.08 14.46
CA TYR A 26 -1.79 -5.83 13.53
C TYR A 26 -2.34 -7.05 14.25
N THR A 27 -3.63 -7.03 14.57
CA THR A 27 -4.31 -8.13 15.27
C THR A 27 -4.64 -9.26 14.30
N GLN A 28 -5.12 -8.93 13.11
CA GLN A 28 -5.38 -9.90 12.04
C GLN A 28 -5.62 -9.15 10.71
N THR A 29 -4.69 -9.25 9.76
CA THR A 29 -4.91 -8.73 8.40
C THR A 29 -5.48 -9.85 7.55
N ARG A 30 -6.67 -9.64 6.99
CA ARG A 30 -7.23 -10.59 6.02
C ARG A 30 -6.37 -10.55 4.75
N VAL A 31 -5.73 -11.67 4.43
CA VAL A 31 -5.09 -11.86 3.14
C VAL A 31 -6.15 -12.38 2.18
N LEU A 32 -6.30 -11.70 1.05
CA LEU A 32 -7.18 -12.11 -0.03
C LEU A 32 -6.30 -12.51 -1.20
N GLU A 33 -6.51 -13.70 -1.73
CA GLU A 33 -6.00 -14.07 -3.05
C GLU A 33 -6.68 -13.18 -4.09
N THR A 34 -5.88 -12.53 -4.95
CA THR A 34 -6.38 -11.60 -5.96
C THR A 34 -6.03 -12.10 -7.35
N ASP A 35 -7.02 -12.14 -8.25
CA ASP A 35 -6.79 -12.38 -9.66
C ASP A 35 -6.12 -11.16 -10.32
N PRO A 36 -4.92 -11.30 -10.91
CA PRO A 36 -4.24 -10.21 -11.62
C PRO A 36 -5.08 -9.60 -12.76
N HIS A 37 -5.89 -10.40 -13.45
CA HIS A 37 -6.75 -9.90 -14.53
C HIS A 37 -7.86 -9.00 -13.97
N TYR A 38 -8.50 -9.43 -12.88
CA TYR A 38 -9.46 -8.62 -12.15
C TYR A 38 -8.86 -7.29 -11.66
N LEU A 39 -7.68 -7.33 -11.04
CA LEU A 39 -6.99 -6.12 -10.58
C LEU A 39 -6.70 -5.15 -11.73
N ARG A 40 -6.19 -5.67 -12.85
CA ARG A 40 -5.89 -4.86 -14.04
C ARG A 40 -7.15 -4.25 -14.66
N ALA A 41 -8.25 -5.00 -14.74
CA ALA A 41 -9.54 -4.49 -15.20
C ALA A 41 -10.06 -3.32 -14.33
N HIS A 42 -9.76 -3.36 -13.02
CA HIS A 42 -10.11 -2.29 -12.07
C HIS A 42 -8.98 -1.26 -11.88
N ARG A 43 -7.99 -1.24 -12.78
CA ARG A 43 -6.88 -0.28 -12.81
C ARG A 43 -5.99 -0.28 -11.56
N VAL A 44 -5.91 -1.42 -10.88
CA VAL A 44 -4.90 -1.70 -9.85
C VAL A 44 -3.70 -2.33 -10.56
N ILE A 45 -2.75 -1.48 -10.95
CA ILE A 45 -1.67 -1.76 -11.91
C ILE A 45 -0.26 -1.48 -11.35
N ALA A 46 -0.15 -1.17 -10.06
CA ALA A 46 1.13 -1.03 -9.35
C ALA A 46 1.73 -2.38 -8.88
N GLY A 47 1.27 -3.48 -9.49
CA GLY A 47 1.74 -4.84 -9.19
C GLY A 47 3.12 -5.14 -9.77
N PRO A 48 3.82 -6.17 -9.25
CA PRO A 48 5.02 -6.70 -9.89
C PRO A 48 4.70 -7.12 -11.33
N ALA A 49 5.59 -6.80 -12.28
CA ALA A 49 5.50 -7.14 -13.70
C ALA A 49 4.51 -6.33 -14.56
N ASP A 50 3.86 -5.28 -14.03
CA ASP A 50 3.06 -4.38 -14.86
C ASP A 50 3.94 -3.33 -15.57
N PRO A 51 3.85 -3.14 -16.90
CA PRO A 51 4.59 -2.11 -17.63
C PRO A 51 4.37 -0.69 -17.08
N VAL A 52 3.21 -0.44 -16.45
CA VAL A 52 2.83 0.86 -15.89
C VAL A 52 3.40 1.07 -14.47
N GLU A 53 4.14 0.10 -13.93
CA GLU A 53 4.80 0.21 -12.62
C GLU A 53 5.90 1.30 -12.60
N GLY A 54 6.54 1.55 -13.74
CA GLY A 54 7.65 2.51 -13.88
C GLY A 54 7.32 3.92 -13.37
N PRO A 55 6.28 4.58 -13.90
CA PRO A 55 5.83 5.88 -13.41
C PRO A 55 5.55 5.92 -11.90
N TYR A 56 4.90 4.89 -11.34
CA TYR A 56 4.60 4.83 -9.90
C TYR A 56 5.85 4.61 -9.03
N LYS A 57 6.86 3.89 -9.54
CA LYS A 57 8.18 3.78 -8.87
C LYS A 57 8.86 5.14 -8.76
N VAL A 58 8.85 5.93 -9.83
CA VAL A 58 9.41 7.29 -9.83
C VAL A 58 8.62 8.18 -8.87
N LEU A 59 7.29 8.16 -8.97
CA LEU A 59 6.42 8.95 -8.10
C LEU A 59 6.64 8.62 -6.62
N ARG A 60 6.71 7.34 -6.26
CA ARG A 60 7.02 6.90 -4.89
C ARG A 60 8.32 7.50 -4.39
N THR A 61 9.39 7.43 -5.18
CA THR A 61 10.70 7.97 -4.78
C THR A 61 10.59 9.45 -4.49
N GLN A 62 9.96 10.22 -5.39
CA GLN A 62 9.82 11.66 -5.20
C GLN A 62 8.94 12.02 -4.00
N VAL A 63 7.81 11.32 -3.82
CA VAL A 63 6.90 11.52 -2.70
C VAL A 63 7.62 11.23 -1.38
N ARG A 64 8.31 10.08 -1.28
CA ARG A 64 9.05 9.69 -0.07
C ARG A 64 10.14 10.71 0.28
N GLN A 65 10.90 11.18 -0.71
CA GLN A 65 11.94 12.19 -0.50
C GLN A 65 11.34 13.48 0.08
N ARG A 66 10.24 13.97 -0.50
CA ARG A 66 9.56 15.18 -0.03
C ARG A 66 8.95 15.00 1.36
N MET A 67 8.29 13.87 1.61
CA MET A 67 7.71 13.58 2.92
C MET A 67 8.79 13.54 4.01
N ARG A 68 9.92 12.86 3.77
CA ARG A 68 11.05 12.83 4.72
C ARG A 68 11.69 14.20 4.94
N ALA A 69 11.86 14.98 3.87
CA ALA A 69 12.45 16.31 3.97
C ALA A 69 11.60 17.30 4.79
N ASN A 70 10.27 17.08 4.85
CA ASN A 70 9.33 17.94 5.56
C ASN A 70 8.73 17.28 6.82
N ASP A 71 9.22 16.11 7.21
CA ASP A 71 8.68 15.30 8.31
C ASP A 71 7.16 15.03 8.22
N TRP A 72 6.66 14.82 6.99
CA TRP A 72 5.24 14.55 6.75
C TRP A 72 4.91 13.07 6.89
N GLN A 73 3.80 12.79 7.56
CA GLN A 73 3.25 11.44 7.71
C GLN A 73 1.99 11.21 6.87
N THR A 74 1.36 12.28 6.39
CA THR A 74 0.07 12.24 5.66
C THR A 74 0.22 12.94 4.32
N LEU A 75 -0.40 12.36 3.28
CA LEU A 75 -0.45 12.93 1.93
C LEU A 75 -1.91 12.87 1.44
N ALA A 76 -2.44 14.01 0.99
CA ALA A 76 -3.71 14.06 0.29
C ALA A 76 -3.49 14.00 -1.23
N VAL A 77 -4.29 13.19 -1.92
CA VAL A 77 -4.30 13.12 -3.40
C VAL A 77 -5.60 13.74 -3.89
N THR A 78 -5.48 14.85 -4.61
CA THR A 78 -6.61 15.62 -5.16
C THR A 78 -6.44 15.89 -6.65
N SER A 79 -7.50 16.31 -7.32
CA SER A 79 -7.48 16.71 -8.72
C SER A 79 -8.26 17.98 -8.96
N ALA A 80 -7.87 18.74 -9.99
CA ALA A 80 -8.54 19.99 -10.36
C ALA A 80 -9.97 19.77 -10.90
N HIS A 81 -10.22 18.61 -11.51
CA HIS A 81 -11.51 18.26 -12.10
C HIS A 81 -11.88 16.81 -11.76
N GLU A 82 -13.17 16.49 -11.91
CA GLU A 82 -13.64 15.11 -11.89
C GLU A 82 -13.02 14.29 -13.03
N GLY A 83 -12.93 12.97 -12.85
CA GLY A 83 -12.39 12.07 -13.86
C GLY A 83 -10.87 12.13 -14.09
N ALA A 84 -10.14 13.07 -13.48
CA ALA A 84 -8.69 13.24 -13.65
C ALA A 84 -7.80 12.13 -13.04
N GLY A 85 -8.42 11.05 -12.52
CA GLY A 85 -7.68 9.88 -12.04
C GLY A 85 -7.15 9.97 -10.61
N LYS A 86 -7.67 10.86 -9.75
CA LYS A 86 -7.23 10.99 -8.35
C LYS A 86 -7.28 9.66 -7.57
N THR A 87 -8.38 8.91 -7.69
CA THR A 87 -8.55 7.60 -7.01
C THR A 87 -7.59 6.56 -7.57
N LEU A 88 -7.44 6.51 -8.89
CA LEU A 88 -6.48 5.62 -9.56
C LEU A 88 -5.05 5.87 -9.09
N THR A 89 -4.65 7.13 -9.05
CA THR A 89 -3.32 7.54 -8.59
C THR A 89 -3.14 7.24 -7.11
N ALA A 90 -4.14 7.55 -6.27
CA ALA A 90 -4.08 7.32 -4.83
C ALA A 90 -3.89 5.83 -4.49
N VAL A 91 -4.69 4.95 -5.09
CA VAL A 91 -4.61 3.49 -4.88
C VAL A 91 -3.24 2.94 -5.31
N ASN A 92 -2.82 3.23 -6.53
CA ASN A 92 -1.57 2.68 -7.08
C ASN A 92 -0.33 3.26 -6.40
N LEU A 93 -0.35 4.54 -6.01
CA LEU A 93 0.70 5.15 -5.21
C LEU A 93 0.78 4.51 -3.82
N ALA A 94 -0.36 4.31 -3.15
CA ALA A 94 -0.42 3.67 -1.83
C ALA A 94 0.16 2.25 -1.87
N ILE A 95 -0.21 1.44 -2.87
CA ILE A 95 0.35 0.09 -3.08
C ILE A 95 1.87 0.17 -3.28
N THR A 96 2.34 1.10 -4.11
CA THR A 96 3.77 1.23 -4.40
C THR A 96 4.57 1.67 -3.17
N LEU A 97 4.01 2.57 -2.35
CA LEU A 97 4.57 3.00 -1.06
C LEU A 97 4.59 1.87 -0.03
N ALA A 98 3.53 1.06 0.05
CA ALA A 98 3.39 -0.05 0.99
C ALA A 98 4.39 -1.18 0.72
N ARG A 99 4.90 -1.28 -0.51
CA ARG A 99 5.94 -2.24 -0.89
C ARG A 99 7.33 -1.87 -0.35
N ASP A 100 7.51 -0.70 0.26
CA ASP A 100 8.74 -0.36 0.99
C ASP A 100 8.67 -0.94 2.41
N VAL A 101 9.56 -1.87 2.72
CA VAL A 101 9.59 -2.65 3.98
C VAL A 101 9.76 -1.82 5.25
N ASN A 102 10.11 -0.54 5.13
CA ASN A 102 10.39 0.33 6.28
C ASN A 102 9.20 1.17 6.74
N GLN A 103 8.02 1.03 6.13
CA GLN A 103 6.87 1.87 6.44
C GLN A 103 5.54 1.14 6.28
N THR A 104 4.58 1.51 7.11
CA THR A 104 3.19 1.10 6.98
C THR A 104 2.39 2.19 6.28
N VAL A 105 1.50 1.83 5.36
CA VAL A 105 0.69 2.78 4.59
C VAL A 105 -0.79 2.50 4.84
N LEU A 106 -1.55 3.56 5.09
CA LEU A 106 -3.01 3.54 5.18
C LEU A 106 -3.58 4.43 4.07
N LEU A 107 -4.49 3.88 3.28
CA LEU A 107 -5.28 4.64 2.30
C LEU A 107 -6.68 4.87 2.89
N VAL A 108 -7.12 6.12 2.90
CA VAL A 108 -8.44 6.54 3.37
C VAL A 108 -9.13 7.25 2.21
N ASP A 109 -10.38 6.90 1.94
CA ASP A 109 -11.25 7.62 1.00
C ASP A 109 -12.10 8.63 1.78
N LEU A 110 -12.18 9.86 1.28
CA LEU A 110 -12.78 11.03 1.96
C LEU A 110 -13.93 11.62 1.15
#